data_AF-A0A8T0DIS4-F1
#
_entry.id   AF-A0A8T0DIS4-F1
#
_cell.length_a   1.000
_cell.length_b   1.000
_cell.length_c   1.000
_cell.angle_alpha   90.00
_cell.angle_beta   90.00
_cell.angle_gamma   90.00
#
_symmetry.space_group_name_H-M   'P 1'
#
loop_
_entity.id
_entity.type
_entity.pdbx_description
1 polymer ?
#
loop_
_entity_poly.entity_id
_entity_poly.type
_entity_poly.pdbx_seq_one_letter_code
_entity_poly.pdbx_strand_id
1 'polypeptide(L)'
;MHFLSLRVSYSEIPDSDKIAAVLTARVHPGETNSSWVILGLLRLLTGTSKEAVALRKQFVFRIIPMLNPDGVILGNYRCSVTGSDLNRNYRHPRKDTFPTVWHTRALVQLSQMTSQKVIFCDFHGHSRRNDVFMYGCDSSNRKDIPANGALPQRSNCQLDYLNERILPYLLSKQVCTLRDIADTITYTHKVGSLH
;
A
#
# COMPACT_ATOMS: atom_id res chain seq x y z
N MET A 1 -11.79 -1.60 15.43
CA MET A 1 -10.55 -1.14 14.80
C MET A 1 -10.88 0.02 13.87
N HIS A 2 -10.17 1.14 13.97
CA HIS A 2 -10.33 2.27 13.04
C HIS A 2 -9.26 2.17 11.94
N PHE A 3 -9.69 2.13 10.68
CA PHE A 3 -8.80 2.18 9.52
C PHE A 3 -8.74 3.63 9.02
N LEU A 4 -7.56 4.25 9.10
CA LEU A 4 -7.35 5.63 8.65
C LEU A 4 -6.64 5.63 7.30
N SER A 5 -7.28 6.24 6.30
CA SER A 5 -6.66 6.61 5.04
C SER A 5 -6.86 8.10 4.75
N LEU A 6 -5.79 8.79 4.37
CA LEU A 6 -5.83 10.19 3.95
C LEU A 6 -5.92 10.26 2.42
N ARG A 7 -6.75 11.14 1.89
CA ARG A 7 -6.83 11.44 0.45
C ARG A 7 -6.34 12.86 0.20
N VAL A 8 -5.30 13.01 -0.63
CA VAL A 8 -4.75 14.32 -1.04
C VAL A 8 -4.76 14.42 -2.56
N SER A 9 -5.48 15.39 -3.11
CA SER A 9 -5.68 15.59 -4.56
C SER A 9 -6.11 17.02 -4.84
N TYR A 10 -5.90 17.51 -6.06
CA TYR A 10 -6.39 18.82 -6.51
C TYR A 10 -7.86 18.72 -6.96
N SER A 11 -8.80 19.38 -6.27
CA SER A 11 -10.25 19.14 -6.41
C SER A 11 -10.85 19.47 -7.77
N GLU A 12 -10.26 20.41 -8.53
CA GLU A 12 -10.81 20.87 -9.81
C GLU A 12 -10.56 19.89 -10.96
N ILE A 13 -9.61 18.97 -10.81
CA ILE A 13 -9.30 17.96 -11.84
C ILE A 13 -9.91 16.62 -11.40
N PRO A 14 -10.73 15.97 -12.24
CA PRO A 14 -11.31 14.66 -11.93
C PRO A 14 -10.25 13.60 -11.59
N ASP A 15 -10.59 12.66 -10.71
CA ASP A 15 -9.70 11.55 -10.35
C ASP A 15 -9.46 10.59 -11.53
N SER A 16 -10.40 10.54 -12.50
CA SER A 16 -10.31 9.77 -13.73
C SER A 16 -9.20 10.24 -14.66
N ASP A 17 -8.70 11.46 -14.48
CA ASP A 17 -7.65 12.06 -15.30
C ASP A 17 -6.28 11.99 -14.62
N LYS A 18 -6.21 11.31 -13.46
CA LYS A 18 -5.04 11.25 -12.61
C LYS A 18 -4.58 9.82 -12.38
N ILE A 19 -3.34 9.70 -11.89
CA ILE A 19 -2.78 8.45 -11.40
C ILE A 19 -3.06 8.36 -9.89
N ALA A 20 -3.62 7.25 -9.42
CA ALA A 20 -3.75 7.02 -7.99
C ALA A 20 -2.44 6.48 -7.41
N ALA A 21 -1.90 7.17 -6.40
CA ALA A 21 -0.74 6.71 -5.64
C ALA A 21 -1.21 6.22 -4.27
N VAL A 22 -1.29 4.90 -4.09
CA VAL A 22 -1.61 4.27 -2.81
C VAL A 22 -0.33 4.00 -2.04
N LEU A 23 -0.18 4.63 -0.88
CA LEU A 23 1.05 4.64 -0.11
C LEU A 23 0.78 4.12 1.29
N THR A 24 1.52 3.10 1.72
CA THR A 24 1.35 2.47 3.04
C THR A 24 2.63 2.51 3.86
N ALA A 25 2.49 2.58 5.19
CA ALA A 25 3.62 2.47 6.11
C ALA A 25 3.22 1.68 7.36
N ARG A 26 4.24 1.25 8.12
CA ARG A 26 4.09 0.54 9.41
C ARG A 26 3.17 -0.68 9.34
N VAL A 27 3.33 -1.51 8.31
CA VAL A 27 2.76 -2.88 8.35
C VAL A 27 3.47 -3.71 9.41
N HIS A 28 4.79 -3.54 9.52
CA HIS A 28 5.57 -3.96 10.68
C HIS A 28 5.66 -2.79 11.68
N PRO A 29 5.21 -2.97 12.93
CA PRO A 29 5.10 -1.84 13.84
C PRO A 29 6.44 -1.22 14.27
N GLY A 30 7.52 -2.00 14.33
CA GLY A 30 8.85 -1.54 14.75
C GLY A 30 9.59 -0.66 13.73
N GLU A 31 9.10 -0.58 12.49
CA GLU A 31 9.76 0.14 11.39
C GLU A 31 9.39 1.64 11.39
N THR A 32 9.76 2.35 12.46
CA THR A 32 9.38 3.74 12.74
C THR A 32 9.88 4.75 11.69
N ASN A 33 10.97 4.45 11.00
CA ASN A 33 11.51 5.24 9.89
C ASN A 33 10.48 5.47 8.78
N SER A 34 9.61 4.49 8.51
CA SER A 34 8.55 4.61 7.50
C SER A 34 7.54 5.72 7.83
N SER A 35 7.26 5.94 9.12
CA SER A 35 6.38 7.04 9.56
C SER A 35 6.98 8.42 9.30
N TRP A 36 8.30 8.57 9.45
CA TRP A 36 8.99 9.83 9.17
C TRP A 36 9.00 10.16 7.68
N VAL A 37 9.15 9.13 6.82
CA VAL A 37 9.03 9.29 5.37
C VAL A 37 7.61 9.77 5.00
N ILE A 38 6.57 9.12 5.52
CA ILE A 38 5.18 9.54 5.27
C ILE A 38 4.91 10.95 5.82
N LEU A 39 5.46 11.32 6.98
CA LEU A 39 5.30 12.67 7.53
C LEU A 39 5.94 13.73 6.62
N GLY A 40 7.16 13.48 6.12
CA GLY A 40 7.82 14.38 5.17
C GLY A 40 7.04 14.53 3.86
N LEU A 41 6.54 13.40 3.34
CA LEU A 41 5.69 13.39 2.16
C LEU A 41 4.40 14.21 2.39
N LEU A 42 3.71 14.00 3.51
CA LEU A 42 2.49 14.75 3.84
C LEU A 42 2.78 16.25 3.91
N ARG A 43 3.86 16.67 4.56
CA ARG A 43 4.26 18.09 4.62
C ARG A 43 4.46 18.70 3.24
N LEU A 44 5.12 17.98 2.33
CA LEU A 44 5.26 18.40 0.93
C LEU A 44 3.89 18.49 0.26
N LEU A 45 3.10 17.41 0.33
CA LEU A 45 1.79 17.29 -0.33
C LEU A 45 0.71 18.21 0.23
N THR A 46 0.88 18.79 1.42
CA THR A 46 -0.02 19.82 1.96
C THR A 46 0.55 21.24 1.80
N GLY A 47 1.78 21.37 1.30
CA GLY A 47 2.41 22.67 1.06
C GLY A 47 1.84 23.42 -0.15
N THR A 48 2.25 24.69 -0.29
CA THR A 48 1.83 25.59 -1.38
C THR A 48 2.85 25.70 -2.51
N SER A 49 3.94 24.93 -2.46
CA SER A 49 4.99 24.97 -3.48
C SER A 49 4.45 24.56 -4.85
N LYS A 50 5.08 25.06 -5.92
CA LYS A 50 4.68 24.76 -7.31
C LYS A 50 4.74 23.25 -7.59
N GLU A 51 5.72 22.57 -7.02
CA GLU A 51 5.93 21.12 -7.12
C GLU A 51 4.78 20.37 -6.43
N ALA A 52 4.41 20.78 -5.21
CA ALA A 52 3.30 20.16 -4.47
C ALA A 52 1.96 20.31 -5.21
N VAL A 53 1.70 21.50 -5.77
CA VAL A 53 0.51 21.75 -6.61
C VAL A 53 0.55 20.87 -7.87
N ALA A 54 1.69 20.82 -8.57
CA ALA A 54 1.85 19.99 -9.77
C ALA A 54 1.59 18.50 -9.48
N LEU A 55 2.13 17.97 -8.38
CA LEU A 55 1.88 16.60 -7.95
C LEU A 55 0.40 16.34 -7.69
N ARG A 56 -0.29 17.21 -6.94
CA ARG A 56 -1.74 17.05 -6.65
C ARG A 56 -2.62 17.17 -7.91
N LYS A 57 -2.16 17.87 -8.94
CA LYS A 57 -2.85 17.98 -10.23
C LYS A 57 -2.74 16.68 -11.04
N GLN A 58 -1.64 15.94 -10.92
CA GLN A 58 -1.40 14.69 -11.67
C GLN A 58 -1.78 13.43 -10.90
N PHE A 59 -1.76 13.49 -9.56
CA PHE A 59 -1.94 12.32 -8.70
C PHE A 59 -3.09 12.48 -7.69
N VAL A 60 -3.73 11.37 -7.40
CA VAL A 60 -4.59 11.18 -6.23
C VAL A 60 -3.81 10.37 -5.21
N PHE A 61 -3.30 11.02 -4.17
CA PHE A 61 -2.58 10.33 -3.11
C PHE A 61 -3.58 9.73 -2.12
N ARG A 62 -3.50 8.42 -1.91
CA ARG A 62 -4.23 7.69 -0.87
C ARG A 62 -3.22 7.10 0.11
N ILE A 63 -3.11 7.70 1.29
CA ILE A 63 -2.01 7.45 2.22
C ILE A 63 -2.56 6.76 3.47
N ILE A 64 -2.02 5.60 3.80
CA ILE A 64 -2.28 4.87 5.04
C ILE A 64 -1.02 5.00 5.90
N PRO A 65 -0.98 5.96 6.85
CA PRO A 65 0.24 6.29 7.59
C PRO A 65 0.67 5.17 8.54
N MET A 66 -0.26 4.29 8.93
CA MET A 66 0.01 3.20 9.85
C MET A 66 -0.95 2.02 9.62
N LEU A 67 -0.42 0.91 9.11
CA LEU A 67 -1.20 -0.32 8.86
C LEU A 67 -1.40 -1.19 10.11
N ASN A 68 -0.54 -1.07 11.12
CA ASN A 68 -0.58 -1.91 12.31
C ASN A 68 -0.55 -1.09 13.61
N PRO A 69 -1.54 -0.21 13.85
CA PRO A 69 -1.56 0.65 15.03
C PRO A 69 -1.57 -0.15 16.34
N ASP A 70 -2.31 -1.26 16.39
CA ASP A 70 -2.40 -2.08 17.59
C ASP A 70 -1.04 -2.71 17.95
N GLY A 71 -0.30 -3.21 16.94
CA GLY A 71 1.06 -3.70 17.15
C GLY A 71 2.03 -2.60 17.60
N VAL A 72 1.83 -1.34 17.17
CA VAL A 72 2.63 -0.20 17.64
C VAL A 72 2.36 0.07 19.12
N ILE A 73 1.09 0.11 19.51
CA ILE A 73 0.66 0.37 20.89
C ILE A 73 1.23 -0.69 21.84
N LEU A 74 1.25 -1.95 21.41
CA LEU A 74 1.79 -3.06 22.21
C LEU A 74 3.33 -3.17 22.17
N GLY A 75 4.02 -2.36 21.37
CA GLY A 75 5.48 -2.43 21.25
C GLY A 75 5.98 -3.65 20.45
N ASN A 76 5.14 -4.25 19.60
CA ASN A 76 5.57 -5.33 18.72
C ASN A 76 6.54 -4.81 17.65
N TYR A 77 7.51 -5.64 17.25
CA TYR A 77 8.40 -5.27 16.15
C TYR A 77 7.80 -5.59 14.77
N ARG A 78 7.25 -6.80 14.58
CA ARG A 78 6.85 -7.30 13.25
C ARG A 78 5.37 -7.63 13.13
N CYS A 79 4.82 -8.31 14.13
CA CYS A 79 3.50 -8.91 14.03
C CYS A 79 2.37 -8.02 14.58
N SER A 80 1.15 -8.31 14.14
CA SER A 80 -0.09 -7.84 14.76
C SER A 80 -0.29 -8.42 16.16
N VAL A 81 -1.35 -7.99 16.86
CA VAL A 81 -1.69 -8.45 18.23
C VAL A 81 -1.93 -9.96 18.32
N THR A 82 -2.33 -10.60 17.22
CA THR A 82 -2.56 -12.05 17.14
C THR A 82 -1.30 -12.84 16.75
N GLY A 83 -0.12 -12.19 16.74
CA GLY A 83 1.14 -12.82 16.33
C GLY A 83 1.29 -13.00 14.81
N SER A 84 0.35 -12.51 14.01
CA SER A 84 0.38 -12.68 12.55
C SER A 84 1.15 -11.55 11.84
N ASP A 85 1.99 -11.91 10.87
CA ASP A 85 2.65 -10.95 9.96
C ASP A 85 1.66 -10.46 8.89
N LEU A 86 1.22 -9.20 9.00
CA LEU A 86 0.22 -8.61 8.10
C LEU A 86 0.70 -8.55 6.64
N ASN A 87 2.01 -8.39 6.41
CA ASN A 87 2.60 -8.31 5.09
C ASN A 87 2.57 -9.67 4.35
N ARG A 88 2.28 -10.77 5.06
CA ARG A 88 2.09 -12.12 4.49
C ARG A 88 0.63 -12.48 4.24
N ASN A 89 -0.29 -11.64 4.67
CA ASN A 89 -1.72 -11.97 4.72
C ASN A 89 -2.56 -11.18 3.73
N TYR A 90 -1.95 -10.53 2.73
CA TYR A 90 -2.68 -9.82 1.67
C TYR A 90 -3.62 -10.70 0.84
N ARG A 91 -3.41 -12.03 0.78
CA ARG A 91 -4.36 -12.97 0.14
C ARG A 91 -5.50 -13.39 1.05
N HIS A 92 -5.37 -13.20 2.35
CA HIS A 92 -6.29 -13.83 3.30
C HIS A 92 -7.69 -13.21 3.16
N PRO A 93 -8.76 -14.01 2.99
CA PRO A 93 -10.11 -13.47 2.78
C PRO A 93 -10.78 -12.92 4.05
N ARG A 94 -10.14 -13.04 5.22
CA ARG A 94 -10.80 -12.80 6.52
C ARG A 94 -10.64 -11.35 6.95
N LYS A 95 -11.69 -10.56 6.77
CA LYS A 95 -11.79 -9.18 7.27
C LYS A 95 -11.63 -9.09 8.79
N ASP A 96 -12.18 -10.03 9.55
CA ASP A 96 -12.14 -9.96 11.02
C ASP A 96 -10.74 -10.21 11.59
N THR A 97 -9.93 -11.03 10.89
CA THR A 97 -8.57 -11.36 11.32
C THR A 97 -7.55 -10.36 10.80
N PHE A 98 -7.75 -9.85 9.57
CA PHE A 98 -6.82 -8.90 8.93
C PHE A 98 -7.53 -7.64 8.44
N PRO A 99 -8.19 -6.87 9.32
CA PRO A 99 -9.02 -5.74 8.91
C PRO A 99 -8.25 -4.66 8.15
N THR A 100 -7.06 -4.27 8.60
CA THR A 100 -6.26 -3.24 7.90
C THR A 100 -5.80 -3.69 6.52
N VAL A 101 -5.42 -4.96 6.37
CA VAL A 101 -5.04 -5.56 5.09
C VAL A 101 -6.24 -5.62 4.14
N TRP A 102 -7.41 -6.03 4.65
CA TRP A 102 -8.66 -6.07 3.88
C TRP A 102 -9.04 -4.69 3.34
N HIS A 103 -9.08 -3.68 4.22
CA HIS A 103 -9.41 -2.31 3.83
C HIS A 103 -8.37 -1.69 2.88
N THR A 104 -7.10 -2.04 3.02
CA THR A 104 -6.05 -1.62 2.07
C THR A 104 -6.33 -2.14 0.67
N ARG A 105 -6.69 -3.43 0.54
CA ARG A 105 -7.05 -4.01 -0.76
C ARG A 105 -8.27 -3.32 -1.38
N ALA A 106 -9.31 -3.10 -0.58
CA ALA A 106 -10.51 -2.39 -1.03
C ALA A 106 -10.17 -0.96 -1.51
N LEU A 107 -9.28 -0.26 -0.81
CA LEU A 107 -8.80 1.07 -1.20
C LEU A 107 -8.07 1.04 -2.55
N VAL A 108 -7.27 0.01 -2.81
CA VAL A 108 -6.58 -0.10 -4.09
C VAL A 108 -7.55 -0.46 -5.22
N GLN A 109 -8.47 -1.40 -4.99
CA GLN A 109 -9.51 -1.75 -5.97
C GLN A 109 -10.37 -0.53 -6.33
N LEU A 110 -10.77 0.26 -5.33
CA LEU A 110 -11.46 1.54 -5.57
C LEU A 110 -10.60 2.47 -6.44
N SER A 111 -9.30 2.57 -6.15
CA SER A 111 -8.38 3.41 -6.92
C SER A 111 -8.25 2.97 -8.37
N GLN A 112 -8.30 1.67 -8.65
CA GLN A 112 -8.30 1.12 -10.01
C GLN A 112 -9.56 1.46 -10.79
N MET A 113 -10.70 1.59 -10.10
CA MET A 113 -11.97 1.98 -10.73
C MET A 113 -12.06 3.48 -10.97
N THR A 114 -11.43 4.31 -10.12
CA THR A 114 -11.62 5.78 -10.15
C THR A 114 -10.53 6.54 -10.90
N SER A 115 -9.39 5.92 -11.22
CA SER A 115 -8.20 6.60 -11.75
C SER A 115 -7.59 5.85 -12.93
N GLN A 116 -6.83 6.55 -13.79
CA GLN A 116 -6.27 5.98 -15.03
C GLN A 116 -5.35 4.79 -14.77
N LYS A 117 -4.51 4.94 -13.75
CA LYS A 117 -3.49 3.97 -13.33
C LYS A 117 -3.34 4.02 -11.83
N VAL A 118 -2.84 2.93 -11.26
CA VAL A 118 -2.56 2.83 -9.84
C VAL A 118 -1.10 2.47 -9.61
N ILE A 119 -0.44 3.22 -8.74
CA ILE A 119 0.86 2.90 -8.19
C ILE A 119 0.65 2.54 -6.72
N PHE A 120 1.24 1.43 -6.29
CA PHE A 120 1.21 1.01 -4.89
C PHE A 120 2.64 0.96 -4.35
N CYS A 121 2.90 1.67 -3.26
CA CYS A 121 4.19 1.67 -2.57
C CYS A 121 4.00 1.37 -1.08
N ASP A 122 4.77 0.42 -0.58
CA ASP A 122 4.79 0.05 0.83
C ASP A 122 6.15 0.41 1.44
N PHE A 123 6.16 1.33 2.40
CA PHE A 123 7.36 1.87 3.02
C PHE A 123 7.77 1.04 4.23
N HIS A 124 8.98 0.47 4.17
CA HIS A 124 9.55 -0.41 5.19
C HIS A 124 10.89 0.12 5.73
N GLY A 125 11.26 -0.38 6.90
CA GLY A 125 12.63 -0.38 7.41
C GLY A 125 13.37 -1.67 7.05
N HIS A 126 14.69 -1.63 7.00
CA HIS A 126 15.49 -2.83 6.80
C HIS A 126 16.62 -2.88 7.83
N SER A 127 16.70 -3.97 8.59
CA SER A 127 17.66 -4.09 9.71
C SER A 127 19.07 -4.53 9.31
N ARG A 128 19.24 -5.05 8.08
CA ARG A 128 20.51 -5.67 7.63
C ARG A 128 21.23 -4.96 6.49
N ARG A 129 20.56 -4.02 5.80
CA ARG A 129 21.11 -3.34 4.63
C ARG A 129 21.08 -1.86 4.92
N ASN A 130 22.19 -1.20 4.64
CA ASN A 130 22.29 0.25 4.70
C ASN A 130 21.68 0.85 3.42
N ASP A 131 21.51 2.17 3.44
CA ASP A 131 20.97 2.98 2.33
C ASP A 131 19.48 2.77 2.02
N VAL A 132 19.01 3.50 1.00
CA VAL A 132 17.62 3.49 0.54
C VAL A 132 17.54 2.71 -0.77
N PHE A 133 16.67 1.71 -0.83
CA PHE A 133 16.48 0.86 -2.00
C PHE A 133 15.01 0.49 -2.18
N MET A 134 14.67 0.02 -3.38
CA MET A 134 13.31 -0.40 -3.73
C MET A 134 13.30 -1.85 -4.19
N TYR A 135 12.28 -2.59 -3.77
CA TYR A 135 11.98 -3.91 -4.33
C TYR A 135 10.81 -3.80 -5.30
N GLY A 136 11.08 -4.05 -6.58
CA GLY A 136 10.06 -4.14 -7.62
C GLY A 136 9.35 -5.51 -7.65
N CYS A 137 8.38 -5.64 -8.56
CA CYS A 137 7.64 -6.89 -8.79
C CYS A 137 8.17 -7.68 -10.00
N ASP A 138 9.47 -7.60 -10.28
CA ASP A 138 10.07 -8.28 -11.43
C ASP A 138 10.31 -9.77 -11.14
N SER A 139 9.67 -10.62 -11.94
CA SER A 139 9.83 -12.07 -11.90
C SER A 139 11.17 -12.57 -12.46
N SER A 140 11.92 -11.74 -13.20
CA SER A 140 13.20 -12.11 -13.82
C SER A 140 14.40 -12.04 -12.87
N ASN A 141 14.33 -11.20 -11.84
CA ASN A 141 15.31 -11.11 -10.75
C ASN A 141 15.25 -12.28 -9.75
N ARG A 142 14.52 -13.36 -10.09
CA ARG A 142 14.41 -14.59 -9.30
C ARG A 142 15.67 -15.43 -9.53
N LYS A 143 16.57 -15.46 -8.54
CA LYS A 143 17.81 -16.27 -8.57
C LYS A 143 17.58 -17.80 -8.56
N ASP A 144 16.33 -18.25 -8.70
CA ASP A 144 15.92 -19.66 -8.61
C ASP A 144 15.38 -20.22 -9.96
N ILE A 145 15.64 -19.55 -11.09
CA ILE A 145 15.30 -20.07 -12.42
C ILE A 145 16.59 -20.61 -13.08
N PRO A 146 16.75 -21.92 -13.27
CA PRO A 146 17.88 -22.47 -14.03
C PRO A 146 17.89 -21.92 -15.45
N ALA A 147 19.08 -21.63 -15.99
CA ALA A 147 19.28 -20.99 -17.29
C ALA A 147 18.80 -21.79 -18.53
N ASN A 148 18.25 -22.99 -18.32
CA ASN A 148 17.63 -23.80 -19.36
C ASN A 148 16.13 -23.78 -19.08
N GLY A 149 15.33 -23.25 -20.00
CA GLY A 149 13.88 -23.02 -19.88
C GLY A 149 12.98 -24.24 -19.65
N ALA A 150 13.42 -25.24 -18.89
CA ALA A 150 12.60 -26.26 -18.28
C ALA A 150 11.90 -25.67 -17.04
N LEU A 151 10.57 -25.82 -16.99
CA LEU A 151 9.77 -25.54 -15.80
C LEU A 151 10.36 -26.32 -14.61
N PRO A 152 10.84 -25.67 -13.54
CA PRO A 152 11.37 -26.40 -12.41
C PRO A 152 10.22 -27.11 -11.70
N GLN A 153 10.44 -28.39 -11.37
CA GLN A 153 9.54 -29.11 -10.49
C GLN A 153 9.40 -28.35 -9.17
N ARG A 154 8.14 -28.20 -8.75
CA ARG A 154 7.65 -27.55 -7.53
C ARG A 154 8.55 -27.82 -6.32
N SER A 155 9.41 -26.88 -5.98
CA SER A 155 9.94 -26.73 -4.63
C SER A 155 9.09 -25.66 -3.91
N ASN A 156 8.65 -25.98 -2.69
CA ASN A 156 7.70 -25.16 -1.92
C ASN A 156 8.18 -23.71 -1.67
N CYS A 157 9.50 -23.44 -1.73
CA CYS A 157 10.07 -22.12 -1.46
C CYS A 157 9.67 -21.02 -2.46
N GLN A 158 9.39 -21.38 -3.72
CA GLN A 158 9.06 -20.42 -4.78
C GLN A 158 7.63 -19.89 -4.65
N LEU A 159 6.70 -20.72 -4.17
CA LEU A 159 5.34 -20.30 -3.81
C LEU A 159 5.34 -19.42 -2.56
N ASP A 160 6.19 -19.74 -1.58
CA ASP A 160 6.24 -19.03 -0.30
C ASP A 160 6.68 -17.58 -0.50
N TYR A 161 7.78 -17.30 -1.20
CA TYR A 161 8.25 -15.93 -1.45
C TYR A 161 7.26 -15.06 -2.24
N LEU A 162 6.57 -15.63 -3.22
CA LEU A 162 5.51 -14.95 -3.96
C LEU A 162 4.23 -14.78 -3.14
N ASN A 163 4.01 -15.63 -2.14
CA ASN A 163 3.00 -15.42 -1.11
C ASN A 163 3.38 -14.30 -0.11
N GLU A 164 4.64 -13.87 -0.06
CA GLU A 164 5.09 -12.89 0.92
C GLU A 164 4.97 -11.42 0.49
N ARG A 165 4.88 -11.13 -0.81
CA ARG A 165 4.87 -9.76 -1.39
C ARG A 165 3.78 -9.60 -2.45
N ILE A 166 2.66 -10.22 -2.14
CA ILE A 166 1.50 -10.48 -2.99
C ILE A 166 0.84 -9.22 -3.55
N LEU A 167 0.77 -8.12 -2.80
CA LEU A 167 -0.21 -7.07 -3.09
C LEU A 167 0.05 -6.36 -4.45
N PRO A 168 1.24 -5.81 -4.74
CA PRO A 168 1.45 -5.15 -6.03
C PRO A 168 1.43 -6.13 -7.22
N TYR A 169 1.81 -7.39 -7.02
CA TYR A 169 1.65 -8.44 -8.03
C TYR A 169 0.16 -8.78 -8.29
N LEU A 170 -0.67 -8.93 -7.25
CA LEU A 170 -2.09 -9.23 -7.41
C LEU A 170 -2.87 -8.09 -8.05
N LEU A 171 -2.51 -6.84 -7.74
CA LEU A 171 -3.12 -5.67 -8.36
C LEU A 171 -2.85 -5.61 -9.86
N SER A 172 -1.70 -6.13 -10.32
CA SER A 172 -1.40 -6.28 -11.75
C SER A 172 -2.22 -7.36 -12.46
N LYS A 173 -2.91 -8.23 -11.71
CA LYS A 173 -3.61 -9.42 -12.22
C LYS A 173 -5.13 -9.40 -12.05
N GLN A 174 -5.70 -8.49 -11.25
CA GLN A 174 -7.15 -8.43 -11.03
C GLN A 174 -7.85 -7.54 -12.06
N VAL A 175 -8.89 -8.10 -12.71
CA VAL A 175 -9.95 -7.35 -13.40
C VAL A 175 -11.07 -7.16 -12.39
N CYS A 176 -11.44 -5.92 -12.08
CA CYS A 176 -12.38 -5.62 -11.01
C CYS A 176 -13.85 -5.85 -11.46
N THR A 177 -14.65 -6.56 -10.64
CA THR A 177 -16.12 -6.63 -10.78
C THR A 177 -16.80 -5.89 -9.62
N LEU A 178 -17.84 -5.12 -9.94
CA LEU A 178 -18.45 -4.02 -9.16
C LEU A 178 -19.08 -4.36 -7.78
N ARG A 179 -19.10 -5.62 -7.33
CA ARG A 179 -20.00 -6.02 -6.22
C ARG A 179 -19.44 -5.87 -4.79
N ASP A 180 -18.13 -5.72 -4.60
CA ASP A 180 -17.54 -5.89 -3.25
C ASP A 180 -17.22 -4.58 -2.48
N ILE A 181 -17.42 -3.39 -3.08
CA ILE A 181 -16.82 -2.13 -2.56
C ILE A 181 -17.83 -1.19 -1.87
N ALA A 182 -19.13 -1.31 -2.17
CA ALA A 182 -20.14 -0.31 -1.81
C ALA A 182 -20.26 -0.04 -0.29
N ASP A 183 -19.90 -1.00 0.56
CA ASP A 183 -20.13 -0.89 2.01
C ASP A 183 -18.94 -0.34 2.82
N THR A 184 -17.81 0.02 2.18
CA THR A 184 -16.54 0.12 2.92
C THR A 184 -16.00 1.53 3.19
N ILE A 185 -16.40 2.59 2.47
CA ILE A 185 -15.76 3.91 2.63
C ILE A 185 -16.77 5.06 2.58
N THR A 186 -17.29 5.45 3.75
CA THR A 186 -17.88 6.78 3.95
C THR A 186 -17.29 7.43 5.20
N TYR A 187 -16.21 8.19 5.03
CA TYR A 187 -15.94 9.38 5.85
C TYR A 187 -14.94 10.27 5.11
N THR A 188 -15.47 11.12 4.22
CA THR A 188 -14.69 12.16 3.53
C THR A 188 -14.81 13.43 4.34
N HIS A 189 -13.80 13.79 5.14
CA HIS A 189 -13.72 15.14 5.70
C HIS A 189 -13.11 16.06 4.63
N LYS A 190 -13.96 16.87 4.01
CA LYS A 190 -13.56 17.92 3.07
C LYS A 190 -12.97 19.05 3.90
N VAL A 191 -11.63 19.16 3.99
CA VAL A 191 -11.02 20.38 4.53
C VAL A 191 -11.17 21.44 3.44
N GLY A 192 -12.10 22.37 3.66
CA GLY A 192 -12.37 23.49 2.75
C GLY A 192 -11.13 24.35 2.56
N SER A 193 -11.03 24.98 1.39
CA SER A 193 -9.98 25.96 1.10
C SER A 193 -10.09 27.11 2.10
N LEU A 194 -9.01 27.38 2.83
CA LEU A 194 -8.83 28.67 3.47
C LEU A 194 -8.56 29.67 2.35
N HIS A 195 -9.52 30.56 2.12
CA HIS A 195 -9.32 31.82 1.41
C HIS A 195 -8.43 32.75 2.22
#